data_AF-A0A3E2NR90-F1
#
_entry.id   AF-A0A3E2NR90-F1
#
_cell.length_a   1.000
_cell.length_b   1.000
_cell.length_c   1.000
_cell.angle_alpha   90.00
_cell.angle_beta   90.00
_cell.angle_gamma   90.00
#
_symmetry.space_group_name_H-M   'P 1'
#
loop_
_entity.id
_entity.type
_entity.pdbx_description
1 polymer ?
#
loop_
_entity_poly.entity_id
_entity_poly.type
_entity_poly.pdbx_seq_one_letter_code
_entity_poly.pdbx_strand_id
1 'polypeptide(L)'
;MTKFFPPLLIALLFVTAGTYNTQAQDTSRKARPAPVKVGIRPPVKVNTYTAKPLAAKAATQVPAVNGAAQPAAKSTQQYQATDPALLNDKSLNGQYQYLLTRVYHYQQPLISALWKNFSDTLNVTKRKLKEVNTKLAEQTKRADTLQTQLNSNEQTLSQSNAKVDEVKLLGIPLTKATYNWIMWGLVIGFGAIAAIVIARAGSHSREAKYRTKLYNELEEEYKNFKVKANEKEKKLARELQTERNRLDELTGRE
;
A
#
# COMPACT_ATOMS: atom_id res chain seq x y z
N MET A 1 -52.52 35.27 -28.89
CA MET A 1 -51.17 35.56 -29.42
C MET A 1 -50.24 34.45 -28.99
N THR A 2 -49.57 33.81 -29.94
CA THR A 2 -48.70 32.62 -29.75
C THR A 2 -47.25 32.96 -30.11
N LYS A 3 -46.34 32.04 -29.75
CA LYS A 3 -44.91 31.92 -30.17
C LYS A 3 -43.86 32.62 -29.29
N PHE A 4 -42.68 32.03 -29.02
CA PHE A 4 -42.22 30.61 -29.05
C PHE A 4 -40.92 30.53 -28.19
N PHE A 5 -40.39 29.31 -28.00
CA PHE A 5 -39.21 28.94 -27.18
C PHE A 5 -37.83 29.44 -27.77
N PRO A 6 -36.64 29.19 -27.17
CA PRO A 6 -35.86 30.10 -26.30
C PRO A 6 -34.44 30.45 -26.87
N PRO A 7 -33.54 31.05 -26.06
CA PRO A 7 -32.10 30.79 -26.14
C PRO A 7 -31.58 30.21 -24.80
N LEU A 8 -31.13 28.96 -24.77
CA LEU A 8 -29.75 28.50 -25.06
C LEU A 8 -28.76 28.62 -23.89
N LEU A 9 -28.45 27.44 -23.33
CA LEU A 9 -27.13 27.06 -22.83
C LEU A 9 -26.60 27.78 -21.57
N ILE A 10 -27.17 27.44 -20.42
CA ILE A 10 -26.37 27.38 -19.17
C ILE A 10 -25.31 26.32 -19.39
N ALA A 11 -24.08 26.76 -19.70
CA ALA A 11 -22.91 25.90 -19.82
C ALA A 11 -22.50 25.40 -18.44
N LEU A 12 -23.22 24.39 -17.95
CA LEU A 12 -22.88 23.65 -16.74
C LEU A 12 -21.65 22.79 -17.08
N LEU A 13 -20.48 23.41 -16.99
CA LEU A 13 -19.17 22.76 -17.11
C LEU A 13 -18.95 21.84 -15.91
N PHE A 14 -19.66 20.71 -15.90
CA PHE A 14 -19.08 19.47 -15.43
C PHE A 14 -17.87 19.18 -16.33
N VAL A 15 -16.73 19.77 -15.96
CA VAL A 15 -15.44 19.24 -16.37
C VAL A 15 -15.34 17.89 -15.71
N THR A 16 -15.73 16.86 -16.45
CA THR A 16 -15.33 15.47 -16.23
C THR A 16 -13.82 15.36 -16.49
N ALA A 17 -13.04 16.08 -15.68
CA ALA A 17 -11.62 15.83 -15.51
C ALA A 17 -11.56 14.38 -15.04
N GLY A 18 -11.07 13.54 -15.95
CA GLY A 18 -11.34 12.12 -15.88
C GLY A 18 -10.84 11.49 -14.59
N THR A 19 -11.25 10.24 -14.42
CA THR A 19 -10.53 9.26 -13.60
C THR A 19 -9.04 9.30 -13.90
N TYR A 20 -8.30 10.12 -13.15
CA TYR A 20 -6.85 10.01 -13.03
C TYR A 20 -6.58 8.71 -12.28
N ASN A 21 -6.59 7.61 -13.03
CA ASN A 21 -5.89 6.40 -12.67
C ASN A 21 -4.45 6.80 -12.37
N THR A 22 -4.12 6.99 -11.09
CA THR A 22 -2.74 6.97 -10.63
C THR A 22 -2.24 5.52 -10.68
N GLN A 23 -2.14 4.98 -11.90
CA GLN A 23 -1.21 3.90 -12.17
C GLN A 23 0.18 4.47 -11.94
N ALA A 24 0.71 4.25 -10.75
CA ALA A 24 2.15 4.27 -10.56
C ALA A 24 2.75 3.31 -11.60
N GLN A 25 3.65 3.81 -12.45
CA GLN A 25 4.44 2.97 -13.34
C GLN A 25 5.45 2.19 -12.49
N ASP A 26 5.01 1.06 -11.94
CA ASP A 26 5.92 0.00 -11.53
C ASP A 26 6.46 -0.65 -12.81
N THR A 27 7.64 -0.20 -13.25
CA THR A 27 8.36 -0.77 -14.39
C THR A 27 9.05 -2.09 -14.02
N SER A 28 8.28 -3.07 -13.55
CA SER A 28 8.72 -4.45 -13.39
C SER A 28 8.09 -5.33 -14.48
N ARG A 29 8.89 -5.65 -15.50
CA ARG A 29 8.51 -6.40 -16.71
C ARG A 29 8.01 -7.81 -16.36
N LYS A 30 6.70 -7.96 -16.16
CA LYS A 30 6.06 -9.23 -15.78
C LYS A 30 6.08 -10.24 -16.93
N ALA A 31 7.11 -11.10 -16.97
CA ALA A 31 7.11 -12.26 -17.84
C ALA A 31 5.99 -13.22 -17.42
N ARG A 32 5.09 -13.59 -18.36
CA ARG A 32 4.15 -14.70 -18.13
C ARG A 32 4.92 -16.02 -18.05
N PRO A 33 4.79 -16.82 -16.98
CA PRO A 33 5.16 -18.22 -17.06
C PRO A 33 4.18 -18.96 -17.99
N ALA A 34 4.72 -19.86 -18.82
CA ALA A 34 3.93 -20.71 -19.71
C ALA A 34 3.07 -21.73 -18.93
N PRO A 35 1.95 -22.22 -19.50
CA PRO A 35 1.15 -23.25 -18.84
C PRO A 35 1.94 -24.56 -18.68
N VAL A 36 2.02 -25.05 -17.44
CA VAL A 36 2.73 -26.28 -17.10
C VAL A 36 1.92 -27.50 -17.58
N LYS A 37 2.45 -28.25 -18.55
CA LYS A 37 1.92 -29.58 -18.89
C LYS A 37 2.13 -30.53 -17.72
N VAL A 38 1.05 -31.16 -17.25
CA VAL A 38 1.11 -32.21 -16.22
C VAL A 38 1.65 -33.50 -16.86
N GLY A 39 2.93 -33.78 -16.64
CA GLY A 39 3.59 -35.01 -17.07
C GLY A 39 3.74 -36.01 -15.93
N ILE A 40 3.04 -37.15 -16.03
CA ILE A 40 3.15 -38.27 -15.09
C ILE A 40 4.59 -38.82 -15.11
N ARG A 41 5.21 -39.00 -13.94
CA ARG A 41 6.53 -39.64 -13.80
C ARG A 41 6.39 -41.04 -13.17
N PRO A 42 7.13 -42.07 -13.66
CA PRO A 42 7.05 -43.44 -13.16
C PRO A 42 7.72 -43.64 -11.78
N PRO A 43 7.41 -44.73 -11.06
CA PRO A 43 7.85 -44.94 -9.68
C PRO A 43 9.35 -45.22 -9.54
N VAL A 44 9.95 -44.67 -8.48
CA VAL A 44 11.37 -44.82 -8.14
C VAL A 44 11.64 -46.17 -7.46
N LYS A 45 12.66 -46.89 -7.94
CA LYS A 45 13.14 -48.13 -7.30
C LYS A 45 14.09 -47.81 -6.13
N VAL A 46 14.00 -48.59 -5.06
CA VAL A 46 14.84 -48.47 -3.87
C VAL A 46 16.11 -49.31 -4.06
N ASN A 47 17.29 -48.70 -3.93
CA ASN A 47 18.57 -49.41 -3.98
C ASN A 47 19.04 -49.80 -2.58
N THR A 48 19.45 -51.06 -2.42
CA THR A 48 20.00 -51.65 -1.19
C THR A 48 21.51 -51.43 -1.11
N TYR A 49 22.02 -51.21 0.10
CA TYR A 49 23.46 -51.02 0.33
C TYR A 49 24.20 -52.36 0.40
N THR A 50 25.25 -52.50 -0.40
CA THR A 50 26.22 -53.60 -0.35
C THR A 50 27.55 -53.10 0.23
N ALA A 51 28.34 -53.97 0.87
CA ALA A 51 29.55 -53.58 1.60
C ALA A 51 30.73 -54.55 1.40
N LYS A 52 31.95 -54.02 1.16
CA LYS A 52 33.28 -54.67 1.30
C LYS A 52 34.41 -53.70 0.86
N PRO A 53 35.71 -53.92 1.18
CA PRO A 53 36.36 -54.17 2.48
C PRO A 53 37.55 -53.20 2.77
N LEU A 54 38.38 -53.50 3.80
CA LEU A 54 39.43 -52.66 4.40
C LEU A 54 40.82 -52.67 3.71
N ALA A 55 41.59 -51.58 3.89
CA ALA A 55 43.07 -51.52 4.03
C ALA A 55 43.52 -50.09 4.49
N ALA A 56 44.77 -49.80 4.90
CA ALA A 56 45.53 -50.25 6.09
C ALA A 56 46.74 -49.32 6.38
N LYS A 57 47.10 -49.09 7.67
CA LYS A 57 48.40 -48.56 8.20
C LYS A 57 48.83 -47.10 7.82
N ALA A 58 49.70 -46.37 8.57
CA ALA A 58 50.22 -46.51 9.94
C ALA A 58 50.94 -45.21 10.43
N ALA A 59 51.17 -45.12 11.76
CA ALA A 59 52.34 -44.52 12.46
C ALA A 59 52.59 -42.99 12.47
N THR A 60 53.24 -42.38 13.48
CA THR A 60 53.35 -42.57 14.96
C THR A 60 54.05 -41.33 15.54
N GLN A 61 53.63 -40.76 16.69
CA GLN A 61 54.52 -40.12 17.69
C GLN A 61 53.81 -39.81 19.02
N VAL A 62 54.56 -39.31 20.02
CA VAL A 62 54.13 -38.91 21.39
C VAL A 62 54.91 -37.65 21.85
N PRO A 63 54.55 -36.98 22.98
CA PRO A 63 55.28 -37.26 24.23
C PRO A 63 54.39 -37.36 25.49
N ALA A 64 54.98 -37.87 26.58
CA ALA A 64 54.30 -38.37 27.78
C ALA A 64 54.56 -37.54 29.06
N VAL A 65 54.33 -38.17 30.22
CA VAL A 65 54.52 -37.74 31.63
C VAL A 65 53.34 -36.95 32.23
N ASN A 66 52.67 -37.37 33.32
CA ASN A 66 52.58 -38.69 33.99
C ASN A 66 51.34 -38.74 34.94
N GLY A 67 50.95 -39.94 35.42
CA GLY A 67 49.96 -40.09 36.51
C GLY A 67 49.54 -41.55 36.73
N ALA A 68 50.05 -42.20 37.79
CA ALA A 68 49.88 -43.64 37.99
C ALA A 68 48.58 -44.00 38.72
N ALA A 69 47.75 -44.85 38.09
CA ALA A 69 46.77 -45.71 38.74
C ALA A 69 46.64 -47.01 37.94
N GLN A 70 46.71 -48.16 38.61
CA GLN A 70 46.79 -49.47 37.98
C GLN A 70 45.46 -49.88 37.30
N PRO A 71 45.50 -50.64 36.19
CA PRO A 71 44.29 -51.16 35.57
C PRO A 71 43.72 -52.32 36.41
N ALA A 72 42.77 -52.00 37.28
CA ALA A 72 41.96 -53.02 37.95
C ALA A 72 41.22 -53.85 36.89
N ALA A 73 41.58 -55.13 36.78
CA ALA A 73 40.92 -56.07 35.89
C ALA A 73 39.42 -56.08 36.20
N LYS A 74 38.58 -55.83 35.18
CA LYS A 74 37.12 -55.99 35.32
C LYS A 74 36.85 -57.47 35.50
N SER A 75 36.60 -57.86 36.75
CA SER A 75 36.31 -59.24 37.11
C SER A 75 35.10 -59.74 36.33
N THR A 76 35.24 -60.94 35.78
CA THR A 76 34.12 -61.71 35.24
C THR A 76 33.21 -62.05 36.41
N GLN A 77 32.17 -61.25 36.63
CA GLN A 77 31.20 -61.46 37.69
C GLN A 77 30.42 -62.76 37.42
N GLN A 78 30.88 -63.85 38.05
CA GLN A 78 30.14 -65.08 38.21
C GLN A 78 28.97 -64.78 39.15
N TYR A 79 27.74 -64.78 38.63
CA TYR A 79 26.55 -64.46 39.41
C TYR A 79 26.28 -65.57 40.45
N GLN A 80 26.59 -65.28 41.71
CA GLN A 80 26.15 -66.10 42.83
C GLN A 80 24.62 -65.99 42.97
N ALA A 81 23.96 -67.12 43.15
CA ALA A 81 22.52 -67.17 43.33
C ALA A 81 22.10 -66.53 44.67
N THR A 82 20.88 -66.00 44.70
CA THR A 82 20.17 -65.45 45.89
C THR A 82 20.69 -64.12 46.46
N ASP A 83 20.55 -63.04 45.70
CA ASP A 83 20.43 -61.69 46.27
C ASP A 83 18.96 -61.21 46.18
N PRO A 84 18.24 -61.04 47.32
CA PRO A 84 16.85 -60.59 47.32
C PRO A 84 16.66 -59.15 46.85
N ALA A 85 17.72 -58.34 46.74
CA ALA A 85 17.63 -56.96 46.22
C ALA A 85 17.11 -56.91 44.76
N LEU A 86 17.44 -57.91 43.94
CA LEU A 86 16.97 -58.01 42.55
C LEU A 86 15.45 -58.24 42.43
N LEU A 87 14.78 -58.62 43.52
CA LEU A 87 13.33 -58.87 43.55
C LEU A 87 12.50 -57.58 43.70
N ASN A 88 13.11 -56.50 44.20
CA ASN A 88 12.42 -55.24 44.51
C ASN A 88 12.65 -54.14 43.45
N ASP A 89 13.66 -54.28 42.58
CA ASP A 89 13.85 -53.34 41.47
C ASP A 89 12.85 -53.60 40.33
N LYS A 90 11.82 -52.75 40.28
CA LYS A 90 10.82 -52.75 39.19
C LYS A 90 11.35 -52.19 37.87
N SER A 91 12.60 -51.72 37.80
CA SER A 91 13.21 -51.28 36.54
C SER A 91 13.28 -52.43 35.55
N LEU A 92 13.24 -52.11 34.26
CA LEU A 92 13.29 -53.11 33.21
C LEU A 92 14.64 -53.87 33.17
N ASN A 93 15.71 -53.26 33.68
CA ASN A 93 17.03 -53.86 33.81
C ASN A 93 17.11 -54.80 35.03
N GLY A 94 16.50 -54.42 36.15
CA GLY A 94 16.33 -55.29 37.33
C GLY A 94 15.52 -56.55 36.99
N GLN A 95 14.40 -56.37 36.29
CA GLN A 95 13.59 -57.48 35.79
C GLN A 95 14.37 -58.42 34.86
N TYR A 96 15.22 -57.89 33.97
CA TYR A 96 16.11 -58.69 33.12
C TYR A 96 17.15 -59.49 33.93
N GLN A 97 17.79 -58.86 34.92
CA GLN A 97 18.77 -59.50 35.79
C GLN A 97 18.13 -60.60 36.66
N TYR A 98 16.95 -60.33 37.22
CA TYR A 98 16.14 -61.33 37.93
C TYR A 98 15.79 -62.53 37.03
N LEU A 99 15.38 -62.27 35.78
CA LEU A 99 15.08 -63.33 34.81
C LEU A 99 16.29 -64.23 34.53
N LEU A 100 17.51 -63.66 34.44
CA LEU A 100 18.74 -64.44 34.24
C LEU A 100 19.03 -65.43 35.38
N THR A 101 18.72 -65.07 36.63
CA THR A 101 18.93 -65.96 37.79
C THR A 101 17.89 -67.09 37.89
N ARG A 102 16.70 -66.89 37.31
CA ARG A 102 15.60 -67.86 37.30
C ARG A 102 15.73 -68.90 36.19
N VAL A 103 16.54 -68.64 35.17
CA VAL A 103 16.54 -69.33 33.88
C VAL A 103 17.80 -70.17 33.68
N TYR A 104 17.66 -71.34 33.05
CA TYR A 104 18.77 -72.25 32.76
C TYR A 104 19.83 -71.62 31.82
N HIS A 105 21.10 -71.97 32.04
CA HIS A 105 22.24 -71.42 31.28
C HIS A 105 22.09 -71.45 29.75
N TYR A 106 21.49 -72.51 29.17
CA TYR A 106 21.31 -72.62 27.72
C TYR A 106 20.30 -71.60 27.13
N GLN A 107 19.44 -71.00 27.96
CA GLN A 107 18.43 -70.01 27.55
C GLN A 107 18.91 -68.56 27.74
N GLN A 108 19.93 -68.32 28.56
CA GLN A 108 20.55 -67.00 28.76
C GLN A 108 21.02 -66.29 27.46
N PRO A 109 21.64 -66.95 26.45
CA PRO A 109 21.99 -66.29 25.19
C PRO A 109 20.76 -65.79 24.42
N LEU A 110 19.63 -66.50 24.51
CA LEU A 110 18.39 -66.14 23.82
C LEU A 110 17.72 -64.92 24.48
N ILE A 111 17.70 -64.90 25.82
CA ILE A 111 17.16 -63.77 26.62
C ILE A 111 18.04 -62.52 26.49
N SER A 112 19.37 -62.67 26.50
CA SER A 112 20.29 -61.53 26.32
C SER A 112 20.22 -60.95 24.91
N ALA A 113 20.02 -61.77 23.88
CA ALA A 113 19.73 -61.28 22.52
C ALA A 113 18.40 -60.51 22.45
N LEU A 114 17.33 -61.01 23.06
CA LEU A 114 16.04 -60.32 23.16
C LEU A 114 16.18 -58.97 23.89
N TRP A 115 16.87 -58.95 25.03
CA TRP A 115 17.14 -57.73 25.81
C TRP A 115 17.95 -56.70 25.02
N LYS A 116 18.96 -57.13 24.27
CA LYS A 116 19.73 -56.27 23.38
C LYS A 116 18.85 -55.63 22.30
N ASN A 117 18.02 -56.42 21.63
CA ASN A 117 17.10 -55.90 20.59
C ASN A 117 16.03 -54.97 21.18
N PHE A 118 15.50 -55.30 22.36
CA PHE A 118 14.52 -54.46 23.06
C PHE A 118 15.13 -53.11 23.49
N SER A 119 16.30 -53.16 24.15
CA SER A 119 16.98 -51.95 24.63
C SER A 119 17.45 -51.05 23.48
N ASP A 120 17.92 -51.62 22.36
CA ASP A 120 18.22 -50.85 21.16
C ASP A 120 16.96 -50.19 20.57
N THR A 121 15.86 -50.94 20.41
CA THR A 121 14.56 -50.40 19.94
C THR A 121 14.05 -49.27 20.83
N LEU A 122 14.15 -49.42 22.15
CA LEU A 122 13.77 -48.38 23.12
C LEU A 122 14.68 -47.15 23.00
N ASN A 123 15.98 -47.33 22.83
CA ASN A 123 16.95 -46.25 22.66
C ASN A 123 16.75 -45.50 21.32
N VAL A 124 16.50 -46.22 20.22
CA VAL A 124 16.13 -45.64 18.92
C VAL A 124 14.83 -44.84 19.04
N THR A 125 13.82 -45.37 19.74
CA THR A 125 12.53 -44.68 19.96
C THR A 125 12.72 -43.40 20.79
N LYS A 126 13.48 -43.46 21.89
CA LYS A 126 13.83 -42.28 22.69
C LYS A 126 14.61 -41.23 21.89
N ARG A 127 15.55 -41.64 21.04
CA ARG A 127 16.30 -40.75 20.13
C ARG A 127 15.36 -40.07 19.12
N LYS A 128 14.49 -40.84 18.45
CA LYS A 128 13.48 -40.29 17.52
C LYS A 128 12.52 -39.33 18.21
N LEU A 129 12.05 -39.65 19.41
CA LEU A 129 11.14 -38.77 20.17
C LEU A 129 11.84 -37.46 20.57
N LYS A 130 13.12 -37.51 20.97
CA LYS A 130 13.93 -36.31 21.20
C LYS A 130 14.09 -35.48 19.91
N GLU A 131 14.40 -36.13 18.78
CA GLU A 131 14.56 -35.48 17.47
C GLU A 131 13.26 -34.79 17.00
N VAL A 132 12.12 -35.48 17.12
CA VAL A 132 10.79 -34.93 16.82
C VAL A 132 10.48 -33.74 17.72
N ASN A 133 10.72 -33.84 19.03
CA ASN A 133 10.51 -32.72 19.95
C ASN A 133 11.41 -31.51 19.62
N THR A 134 12.67 -31.73 19.22
CA THR A 134 13.53 -30.63 18.76
C THR A 134 13.04 -30.00 17.46
N LYS A 135 12.58 -30.81 16.49
CA LYS A 135 12.00 -30.31 15.24
C LYS A 135 10.68 -29.56 15.47
N LEU A 136 9.85 -30.02 16.39
CA LEU A 136 8.62 -29.35 16.79
C LEU A 136 8.92 -28.00 17.43
N ALA A 137 9.87 -27.93 18.37
CA ALA A 137 10.30 -26.67 18.98
C ALA A 137 10.88 -25.68 17.96
N GLU A 138 11.67 -26.15 16.98
CA GLU A 138 12.10 -25.33 15.85
C GLU A 138 10.94 -24.83 14.99
N GLN A 139 9.95 -25.69 14.70
CA GLN A 139 8.79 -25.33 13.88
C GLN A 139 7.88 -24.32 14.59
N THR A 140 7.61 -24.50 15.88
CA THR A 140 6.90 -23.51 16.72
C THR A 140 7.65 -22.18 16.71
N LYS A 141 8.97 -22.17 16.98
CA LYS A 141 9.77 -20.94 16.96
C LYS A 141 9.75 -20.27 15.57
N ARG A 142 9.78 -21.04 14.48
CA ARG A 142 9.63 -20.50 13.11
C ARG A 142 8.23 -19.90 12.91
N ALA A 143 7.16 -20.55 13.37
CA ALA A 143 5.79 -20.05 13.29
C ALA A 143 5.62 -18.74 14.09
N ASP A 144 6.11 -18.68 15.33
CA ASP A 144 6.08 -17.48 16.18
C ASP A 144 6.85 -16.32 15.51
N THR A 145 8.01 -16.62 14.92
CA THR A 145 8.80 -15.64 14.16
C THR A 145 8.05 -15.14 12.94
N LEU A 146 7.41 -16.04 12.18
CA LEU A 146 6.64 -15.69 10.99
C LEU A 146 5.41 -14.85 11.34
N GLN A 147 4.71 -15.18 12.42
CA GLN A 147 3.56 -14.42 12.90
C GLN A 147 3.95 -13.04 13.44
N THR A 148 5.10 -12.95 14.12
CA THR A 148 5.70 -11.65 14.52
C THR A 148 6.05 -10.80 13.29
N GLN A 149 6.65 -11.40 12.26
CA GLN A 149 6.96 -10.73 11.00
C GLN A 149 5.70 -10.27 10.27
N LEU A 150 4.66 -11.10 10.17
CA LEU A 150 3.38 -10.74 9.58
C LEU A 150 2.74 -9.55 10.30
N ASN A 151 2.65 -9.60 11.64
CA ASN A 151 2.13 -8.50 12.44
C ASN A 151 2.94 -7.19 12.22
N SER A 152 4.28 -7.29 12.17
CA SER A 152 5.14 -6.13 11.92
C SER A 152 4.99 -5.55 10.51
N ASN A 153 4.79 -6.40 9.50
CA ASN A 153 4.54 -6.00 8.12
C ASN A 153 3.18 -5.34 7.98
N GLU A 154 2.13 -5.90 8.60
CA GLU A 154 0.79 -5.32 8.61
C GLU A 154 0.78 -3.94 9.28
N GLN A 155 1.47 -3.81 10.42
CA GLN A 155 1.66 -2.53 11.10
C GLN A 155 2.45 -1.54 10.24
N THR A 156 3.47 -2.00 9.50
CA THR A 156 4.25 -1.18 8.57
C THR A 156 3.42 -0.75 7.36
N LEU A 157 2.59 -1.63 6.80
CA LEU A 157 1.66 -1.31 5.71
C LEU A 157 0.61 -0.29 6.15
N SER A 158 0.03 -0.47 7.35
CA SER A 158 -0.89 0.50 7.95
C SER A 158 -0.24 1.88 8.12
N GLN A 159 0.96 1.95 8.71
CA GLN A 159 1.72 3.19 8.83
C GLN A 159 2.13 3.79 7.47
N SER A 160 2.44 2.96 6.49
CA SER A 160 2.82 3.43 5.15
C SER A 160 1.62 3.96 4.37
N ASN A 161 0.45 3.32 4.49
CA ASN A 161 -0.80 3.81 3.91
C ASN A 161 -1.19 5.15 4.54
N ALA A 162 -1.13 5.29 5.87
CA ALA A 162 -1.34 6.58 6.54
C ALA A 162 -0.39 7.67 5.99
N LYS A 163 0.90 7.37 5.83
CA LYS A 163 1.89 8.29 5.23
C LYS A 163 1.69 8.60 3.75
N VAL A 164 1.05 7.72 2.97
CA VAL A 164 0.75 7.92 1.53
C VAL A 164 -0.57 8.67 1.32
N ASP A 165 -1.50 8.52 2.25
CA ASP A 165 -2.70 9.35 2.35
C ASP A 165 -2.38 10.75 2.88
N GLU A 166 -1.26 10.96 3.57
CA GLU A 166 -0.75 12.27 3.93
C GLU A 166 0.01 12.97 2.78
N VAL A 167 -0.42 14.17 2.42
CA VAL A 167 0.33 15.13 1.59
C VAL A 167 0.82 16.25 2.50
N LYS A 168 2.12 16.56 2.47
CA LYS A 168 2.69 17.65 3.26
C LYS A 168 2.41 19.01 2.60
N LEU A 169 1.55 19.82 3.21
CA LEU A 169 1.32 21.20 2.82
C LEU A 169 1.98 22.12 3.85
N LEU A 170 2.98 22.92 3.43
CA LEU A 170 3.75 23.81 4.31
C LEU A 170 4.36 23.12 5.55
N GLY A 171 4.68 21.82 5.44
CA GLY A 171 5.23 21.01 6.53
C GLY A 171 4.19 20.28 7.38
N ILE A 172 2.91 20.65 7.29
CA ILE A 172 1.80 19.98 7.99
C ILE A 172 1.33 18.77 7.15
N PRO A 173 1.24 17.56 7.72
CA PRO A 173 0.61 16.43 7.05
C PRO A 173 -0.91 16.63 6.99
N LEU A 174 -1.48 16.63 5.78
CA LEU A 174 -2.91 16.69 5.53
C LEU A 174 -3.36 15.49 4.72
N THR A 175 -4.53 14.92 5.01
CA THR A 175 -5.04 13.80 4.20
C THR A 175 -5.29 14.23 2.75
N LYS A 176 -5.15 13.30 1.80
CA LYS A 176 -5.39 13.52 0.36
C LYS A 176 -6.80 14.06 0.08
N ALA A 177 -7.79 13.62 0.88
CA ALA A 177 -9.15 14.15 0.85
C ALA A 177 -9.21 15.62 1.29
N THR A 178 -8.58 15.96 2.43
CA THR A 178 -8.49 17.35 2.93
C THR A 178 -7.77 18.26 1.93
N TYR A 179 -6.65 17.80 1.36
CA TYR A 179 -5.92 18.54 0.33
C TYR A 179 -6.81 18.85 -0.88
N ASN A 180 -7.48 17.84 -1.45
CA ASN A 180 -8.36 18.02 -2.60
C ASN A 180 -9.50 19.01 -2.29
N TRP A 181 -10.13 18.91 -1.12
CA TRP A 181 -11.17 19.84 -0.68
C TRP A 181 -10.67 21.28 -0.55
N ILE A 182 -9.49 21.50 0.05
CA ILE A 182 -8.88 22.82 0.17
C ILE A 182 -8.53 23.38 -1.20
N MET A 183 -7.95 22.57 -2.10
CA MET A 183 -7.51 23.01 -3.42
C MET A 183 -8.69 23.44 -4.29
N TRP A 184 -9.72 22.59 -4.42
CA TRP A 184 -10.94 22.94 -5.15
C TRP A 184 -11.73 24.06 -4.46
N GLY A 185 -11.73 24.11 -3.12
CA GLY A 185 -12.31 25.22 -2.35
C GLY A 185 -11.64 26.56 -2.67
N LEU A 186 -10.31 26.58 -2.83
CA LEU A 186 -9.56 27.76 -3.26
C LEU A 186 -9.95 28.19 -4.68
N VAL A 187 -9.98 27.23 -5.62
CA VAL A 187 -10.32 27.48 -7.03
C VAL A 187 -11.74 28.03 -7.17
N ILE A 188 -12.71 27.41 -6.51
CA ILE A 188 -14.11 27.86 -6.51
C ILE A 188 -14.25 29.21 -5.78
N GLY A 189 -13.57 29.40 -4.65
CA GLY A 189 -13.59 30.64 -3.88
C GLY A 189 -13.06 31.84 -4.68
N PHE A 190 -11.87 31.72 -5.28
CA PHE A 190 -11.33 32.77 -6.14
C PHE A 190 -12.14 32.96 -7.41
N GLY A 191 -12.66 31.88 -8.01
CA GLY A 191 -13.57 31.96 -9.16
C GLY A 191 -14.85 32.74 -8.86
N ALA A 192 -15.46 32.51 -7.70
CA ALA A 192 -16.65 33.23 -7.23
C ALA A 192 -16.35 34.71 -6.97
N ILE A 193 -15.24 35.03 -6.29
CA ILE A 193 -14.81 36.42 -6.06
C ILE A 193 -14.57 37.14 -7.40
N ALA A 194 -13.85 36.51 -8.34
CA ALA A 194 -13.60 37.08 -9.66
C ALA A 194 -14.91 37.31 -10.44
N ALA A 195 -15.85 36.36 -10.41
CA ALA A 195 -17.16 36.50 -11.04
C ALA A 195 -17.97 37.67 -10.46
N ILE A 196 -17.95 37.86 -9.13
CA ILE A 196 -18.61 38.99 -8.46
C ILE A 196 -17.98 40.32 -8.89
N VAL A 197 -16.64 40.41 -8.94
CA VAL A 197 -15.92 41.61 -9.37
C VAL A 197 -16.25 41.95 -10.83
N ILE A 198 -16.25 40.97 -11.74
CA ILE A 198 -16.57 41.16 -13.15
C ILE A 198 -18.04 41.60 -13.32
N ALA A 199 -18.98 40.94 -12.63
CA ALA A 199 -20.40 41.29 -12.68
C ALA A 199 -20.66 42.73 -12.19
N ARG A 200 -20.01 43.13 -11.08
CA ARG A 200 -20.09 44.49 -10.52
C ARG A 200 -19.43 45.52 -11.42
N ALA A 201 -18.26 45.23 -11.98
CA ALA A 201 -17.59 46.13 -12.93
C ALA A 201 -18.43 46.32 -14.21
N GLY A 202 -19.06 45.25 -14.70
CA GLY A 202 -19.95 45.28 -15.87
C GLY A 202 -21.19 46.14 -15.65
N SER A 203 -21.85 46.05 -14.49
CA SER A 203 -23.03 46.87 -14.19
C SER A 203 -22.69 48.37 -14.09
N HIS A 204 -21.63 48.73 -13.36
CA HIS A 204 -21.17 50.13 -13.28
C HIS A 204 -20.74 50.69 -14.64
N SER A 205 -20.02 49.91 -15.45
CA SER A 205 -19.60 50.31 -16.80
C SER A 205 -20.78 50.55 -17.74
N ARG A 206 -21.89 49.81 -17.56
CA ARG A 206 -23.10 49.96 -18.37
C ARG A 206 -23.88 51.23 -18.01
N GLU A 207 -24.01 51.55 -16.71
CA GLU A 207 -24.63 52.81 -16.30
C GLU A 207 -23.79 54.02 -16.76
N ALA A 208 -22.47 53.99 -16.56
CA ALA A 208 -21.59 55.08 -17.00
C ALA A 208 -21.74 55.37 -18.50
N LYS A 209 -21.72 54.33 -19.35
CA LYS A 209 -21.96 54.46 -20.80
C LYS A 209 -23.36 55.02 -21.12
N TYR A 210 -24.39 54.63 -20.37
CA TYR A 210 -25.75 55.17 -20.54
C TYR A 210 -25.81 56.67 -20.21
N ARG A 211 -25.19 57.10 -19.10
CA ARG A 211 -25.11 58.53 -18.72
C ARG A 211 -24.36 59.33 -19.79
N THR A 212 -23.18 58.89 -20.23
CA THR A 212 -22.42 59.57 -21.29
C THR A 212 -23.22 59.67 -22.59
N LYS A 213 -23.92 58.60 -23.00
CA LYS A 213 -24.78 58.62 -24.20
C LYS A 213 -25.89 59.66 -24.08
N LEU A 214 -26.58 59.72 -22.93
CA LEU A 214 -27.65 60.68 -22.67
C LEU A 214 -27.14 62.14 -22.66
N TYR A 215 -25.95 62.39 -22.11
CA TYR A 215 -25.33 63.72 -22.17
C TYR A 215 -24.96 64.12 -23.61
N ASN A 216 -24.42 63.20 -24.41
CA ASN A 216 -24.09 63.46 -25.81
C ASN A 216 -25.35 63.78 -26.64
N GLU A 217 -26.44 63.02 -26.44
CA GLU A 217 -27.73 63.26 -27.09
C GLU A 217 -28.29 64.64 -26.72
N LEU A 218 -28.28 65.00 -25.43
CA LEU A 218 -28.72 66.31 -24.96
C LEU A 218 -27.87 67.47 -25.50
N GLU A 219 -26.55 67.28 -25.62
CA GLU A 219 -25.66 68.28 -26.21
C GLU A 219 -25.90 68.45 -27.72
N GLU A 220 -26.18 67.37 -28.43
CA GLU A 220 -26.55 67.39 -29.85
C GLU A 220 -27.91 68.08 -30.07
N GLU A 221 -28.93 67.76 -29.26
CA GLU A 221 -30.22 68.45 -29.26
C GLU A 221 -30.07 69.96 -28.98
N TYR A 222 -29.24 70.33 -28.00
CA TYR A 222 -28.98 71.73 -27.66
C TYR A 222 -28.24 72.49 -28.76
N LYS A 223 -27.27 71.85 -29.43
CA LYS A 223 -26.61 72.42 -30.63
C LYS A 223 -27.61 72.60 -31.77
N ASN A 224 -28.44 71.59 -32.05
CA ASN A 224 -29.50 71.66 -33.06
C ASN A 224 -30.55 72.74 -32.73
N PHE A 225 -30.90 72.93 -31.46
CA PHE A 225 -31.77 74.02 -31.02
C PHE A 225 -31.14 75.39 -31.28
N LYS A 226 -29.86 75.58 -30.94
CA LYS A 226 -29.12 76.83 -31.22
C LYS A 226 -29.05 77.16 -32.71
N VAL A 227 -28.78 76.16 -33.56
CA VAL A 227 -28.77 76.34 -35.02
C VAL A 227 -30.16 76.76 -35.51
N LYS A 228 -31.22 76.02 -35.13
CA LYS A 228 -32.61 76.34 -35.50
C LYS A 228 -33.08 77.71 -34.97
N ALA A 229 -32.64 78.14 -33.79
CA ALA A 229 -32.95 79.46 -33.25
C ALA A 229 -32.28 80.57 -34.08
N ASN A 230 -30.99 80.43 -34.39
CA ASN A 230 -30.24 81.37 -35.22
C ASN A 230 -30.77 81.43 -36.66
N GLU A 231 -31.22 80.29 -37.23
CA GLU A 231 -31.91 80.24 -38.51
C GLU A 231 -33.26 80.97 -38.49
N LYS A 232 -34.04 80.84 -37.42
CA LYS A 232 -35.29 81.60 -37.23
C LYS A 232 -35.04 83.10 -37.12
N GLU A 233 -34.04 83.53 -36.34
CA GLU A 233 -33.64 84.94 -36.21
C GLU A 233 -33.20 85.51 -37.56
N LYS A 234 -32.34 84.79 -38.30
CA LYS A 234 -31.92 85.17 -39.66
C LYS A 234 -33.08 85.22 -40.64
N LYS A 235 -34.03 84.28 -40.55
CA LYS A 235 -35.24 84.27 -41.39
C LYS A 235 -36.13 85.47 -41.08
N LEU A 236 -36.42 85.73 -39.80
CA LEU A 236 -37.22 86.87 -39.35
C LEU A 236 -36.57 88.21 -39.75
N ALA A 237 -35.25 88.33 -39.64
CA ALA A 237 -34.53 89.53 -40.09
C ALA A 237 -34.66 89.76 -41.62
N ARG A 238 -34.59 88.70 -42.43
CA ARG A 238 -34.81 88.77 -43.88
C ARG A 238 -36.26 89.10 -44.23
N GLU A 239 -37.23 88.52 -43.51
CA GLU A 239 -38.66 88.80 -43.68
C GLU A 239 -38.95 90.27 -43.34
N LEU A 240 -38.49 90.76 -42.18
CA LEU A 240 -38.65 92.15 -41.75
C LEU A 240 -37.96 93.14 -42.71
N GLN A 241 -36.79 92.79 -43.26
CA GLN A 241 -36.14 93.59 -44.32
C GLN A 241 -36.96 93.58 -45.62
N THR A 242 -37.55 92.45 -46.00
CA THR A 242 -38.42 92.35 -47.18
C THR A 242 -39.71 93.16 -46.99
N GLU A 243 -40.30 93.13 -45.78
CA GLU A 243 -41.46 93.96 -45.42
C GLU A 243 -41.12 95.46 -45.46
N ARG A 244 -39.95 95.87 -44.95
CA ARG A 244 -39.47 97.27 -45.07
C ARG A 244 -39.32 97.69 -46.52
N ASN A 245 -38.56 96.94 -47.33
CA ASN A 245 -38.37 97.24 -48.74
C ASN A 245 -39.72 97.33 -49.47
N ARG A 246 -40.66 96.43 -49.17
CA ARG A 246 -42.02 96.43 -49.75
C ARG A 246 -42.87 97.62 -49.29
N LEU A 247 -42.72 98.07 -48.05
CA LEU A 247 -43.40 99.28 -47.56
C LEU A 247 -42.81 100.55 -48.18
N ASP A 248 -41.50 100.62 -48.40
CA ASP A 248 -40.86 101.73 -49.10
C ASP A 248 -41.31 101.78 -50.58
N GLU A 249 -41.42 100.63 -51.27
CA GLU A 249 -42.02 100.53 -52.61
C GLU A 249 -43.49 100.99 -52.66
N LEU A 250 -44.31 100.60 -51.67
CA LEU A 250 -45.74 100.93 -51.61
C LEU A 250 -46.03 102.36 -51.15
N THR A 251 -45.17 102.93 -50.30
CA THR A 251 -45.29 104.30 -49.75
C THR A 251 -44.49 105.30 -50.59
N GLY A 252 -44.06 104.89 -51.79
CA GLY A 252 -43.17 105.59 -52.70
C GLY A 252 -43.35 107.11 -52.67
N ARG A 253 -42.45 107.76 -51.94
CA ARG A 253 -42.36 109.21 -51.83
C ARG A 253 -41.10 109.65 -52.55
N GLU A 254 -41.28 110.42 -53.61
CA GLU A 254 -40.21 111.15 -54.27
C GLU A 254 -39.50 112.13 -53.31
#